data_AF-A0A6A4IBZ6-F1
#
_entry.id   AF-A0A6A4IBZ6-F1
#
_cell.length_a   1.000
_cell.length_b   1.000
_cell.length_c   1.000
_cell.angle_alpha   90.00
_cell.angle_beta   90.00
_cell.angle_gamma   90.00
#
_symmetry.space_group_name_H-M   'P 1'
#
loop_
_entity.id
_entity.type
_entity.pdbx_description
1 polymer ?
#
loop_
_entity_poly.entity_id
_entity_poly.type
_entity_poly.pdbx_seq_one_letter_code
_entity_poly.pdbx_strand_id
1 'polypeptide(L)'
;MPQTPTLTTLLFLDDTKESKQEMDMKRATLQALNELADLHERIKNIFIWRRPASSKIYGSALFFCCVLTLVLPAQYIAKLIYFLGGVFFWHIVPILGALPSEDRARLPPAFDDVPTDADFAMEVISQRIAAGLDVNPSKRNNRNTGERINTSMSAPSTPGGSKNDKGQDIDWKKWGERAAIGKAWVTERKIGKDSATASRISDTPQPSAATHTFPCQHTTAPGLLTLTETEILFTPMTSTKPKLSIPFTDLRGVKKTGLLKGLTIKWMSLESGEGEIQQEVFLWVGGRDEIFARLIGTDVKRWMKA
;
A
#
# COMPACT_ATOMS: atom_id res chain seq x y z
N MET A 1 -1.96 -5.51 55.84
CA MET A 1 -1.33 -6.65 55.15
C MET A 1 -2.35 -7.78 55.09
N PRO A 2 -2.27 -8.73 54.12
CA PRO A 2 -2.45 -8.56 52.68
C PRO A 2 -3.65 -9.45 52.21
N GLN A 3 -4.00 -9.69 50.95
CA GLN A 3 -3.45 -9.41 49.61
C GLN A 3 -4.57 -8.88 48.68
N THR A 4 -4.25 -8.52 47.44
CA THR A 4 -5.21 -8.33 46.32
C THR A 4 -4.94 -9.36 45.22
N PRO A 5 -5.96 -10.04 44.66
CA PRO A 5 -5.76 -10.97 43.55
C PRO A 5 -5.57 -10.25 42.20
N THR A 6 -4.78 -10.88 41.34
CA THR A 6 -4.23 -10.38 40.07
C THR A 6 -5.25 -10.38 38.91
N LEU A 7 -5.35 -9.27 38.17
CA LEU A 7 -6.04 -9.19 36.88
C LEU A 7 -5.07 -9.46 35.73
N THR A 8 -4.68 -10.72 35.48
CA THR A 8 -3.74 -11.05 34.38
C THR A 8 -3.93 -12.46 33.78
N THR A 9 -5.17 -12.85 33.44
CA THR A 9 -5.43 -14.17 32.81
C THR A 9 -6.55 -14.19 31.77
N LEU A 10 -6.68 -13.18 30.87
CA LEU A 10 -7.63 -13.24 29.74
C LEU A 10 -7.13 -12.50 28.47
N LEU A 11 -5.91 -12.77 28.00
CA LEU A 11 -5.42 -12.24 26.71
C LEU A 11 -4.45 -13.20 25.97
N PHE A 12 -4.68 -14.53 26.05
CA PHE A 12 -3.76 -15.52 25.44
C PHE A 12 -4.40 -16.76 24.79
N LEU A 13 -5.69 -16.70 24.45
CA LEU A 13 -6.41 -17.78 23.76
C LEU A 13 -7.48 -17.21 22.82
N ASP A 14 -7.12 -16.84 21.57
CA ASP A 14 -8.02 -17.04 20.40
C ASP A 14 -7.41 -16.81 18.97
N ASP A 15 -6.11 -17.03 18.71
CA ASP A 15 -5.50 -16.66 17.40
C ASP A 15 -4.54 -17.71 16.79
N THR A 16 -4.85 -19.01 16.93
CA THR A 16 -4.00 -20.10 16.37
C THR A 16 -4.75 -21.27 15.73
N LYS A 17 -6.07 -21.13 15.49
CA LYS A 17 -6.88 -22.16 14.80
C LYS A 17 -7.87 -21.58 13.78
N GLU A 18 -7.47 -20.57 13.00
CA GLU A 18 -8.15 -20.35 11.72
C GLU A 18 -8.06 -21.64 10.91
N SER A 19 -9.20 -22.29 10.65
CA SER A 19 -9.20 -23.50 9.84
C SER A 19 -8.73 -23.15 8.41
N LYS A 20 -8.14 -24.13 7.71
CA LYS A 20 -7.75 -23.95 6.31
C LYS A 20 -8.94 -23.46 5.46
N GLN A 21 -10.14 -23.96 5.78
CA GLN A 21 -11.40 -23.56 5.17
C GLN A 21 -11.75 -22.08 5.42
N GLU A 22 -11.51 -21.54 6.63
CA GLU A 22 -11.68 -20.10 6.89
C GLU A 22 -10.68 -19.25 6.11
N MET A 23 -9.41 -19.65 6.04
CA MET A 23 -8.42 -18.94 5.23
C MET A 23 -8.78 -18.93 3.74
N ASP A 24 -9.21 -20.07 3.20
CA ASP A 24 -9.62 -20.19 1.80
C ASP A 24 -10.95 -19.46 1.52
N MET A 25 -11.89 -19.46 2.46
CA MET A 25 -13.11 -18.63 2.40
C MET A 25 -12.78 -17.13 2.46
N LYS A 26 -11.89 -16.69 3.35
CA LYS A 26 -11.43 -15.29 3.43
C LYS A 26 -10.76 -14.86 2.13
N ARG A 27 -9.95 -15.72 1.50
CA ARG A 27 -9.36 -15.47 0.17
C ARG A 27 -10.43 -15.33 -0.91
N ALA A 28 -11.39 -16.25 -0.97
CA ALA A 28 -12.49 -16.19 -1.94
C ALA A 28 -13.35 -14.93 -1.76
N THR A 29 -13.66 -14.55 -0.51
CA THR A 29 -14.37 -13.29 -0.20
C THR A 29 -13.56 -12.06 -0.58
N LEU A 30 -12.25 -12.02 -0.29
CA LEU A 30 -11.39 -10.90 -0.69
C LEU A 30 -11.28 -10.77 -2.22
N GLN A 31 -11.19 -11.90 -2.94
CA GLN A 31 -11.19 -11.91 -4.39
C GLN A 31 -12.54 -11.41 -4.95
N ALA A 32 -13.67 -11.91 -4.45
CA ALA A 32 -15.00 -11.46 -4.86
C ALA A 32 -15.23 -9.96 -4.56
N LEU A 33 -14.68 -9.44 -3.46
CA LEU A 33 -14.70 -8.01 -3.13
C LEU A 33 -13.82 -7.19 -4.08
N ASN A 34 -12.69 -7.72 -4.56
CA ASN A 34 -11.87 -7.07 -5.57
C ASN A 34 -12.61 -7.02 -6.92
N GLU A 35 -13.14 -8.15 -7.38
CA GLU A 35 -13.93 -8.23 -8.62
C GLU A 35 -15.17 -7.32 -8.57
N LEU A 36 -15.81 -7.17 -7.40
CA LEU A 36 -16.92 -6.23 -7.19
C LEU A 36 -16.46 -4.76 -7.20
N ALA A 37 -15.27 -4.47 -6.67
CA ALA A 37 -14.68 -3.12 -6.73
C ALA A 37 -14.36 -2.72 -8.18
N ASP A 38 -13.72 -3.61 -8.93
CA ASP A 38 -13.41 -3.45 -10.36
C ASP A 38 -14.71 -3.30 -11.18
N LEU A 39 -15.74 -4.10 -10.90
CA LEU A 39 -17.06 -3.99 -11.53
C LEU A 39 -17.70 -2.62 -11.26
N HIS A 40 -17.70 -2.17 -10.00
CA HIS A 40 -18.27 -0.87 -9.63
C HIS A 40 -17.49 0.30 -10.26
N GLU A 41 -16.17 0.17 -10.38
CA GLU A 41 -15.34 1.13 -11.11
C GLU A 41 -15.66 1.16 -12.60
N ARG A 42 -15.77 0.01 -13.27
CA ARG A 42 -16.17 -0.09 -14.68
C ARG A 42 -17.54 0.56 -14.92
N ILE A 43 -18.53 0.28 -14.05
CA ILE A 43 -19.86 0.92 -14.09
C ILE A 43 -19.73 2.45 -13.97
N LYS A 44 -18.95 2.95 -13.00
CA LYS A 44 -18.69 4.38 -12.84
C LYS A 44 -18.00 4.98 -14.07
N ASN A 45 -17.08 4.27 -14.70
CA ASN A 45 -16.36 4.72 -15.90
C ASN A 45 -17.23 4.76 -17.16
N ILE A 46 -18.26 3.91 -17.27
CA ILE A 46 -19.35 4.05 -18.26
C ILE A 46 -20.09 5.38 -18.04
N PHE A 47 -20.48 5.69 -16.80
CA PHE A 47 -21.20 6.95 -16.49
C PHE A 47 -20.34 8.21 -16.61
N ILE A 48 -19.01 8.11 -16.47
CA ILE A 48 -18.05 9.22 -16.66
C ILE A 48 -17.66 9.41 -18.14
N TRP A 49 -18.14 8.54 -19.05
CA TRP A 49 -17.86 8.60 -20.49
C TRP A 49 -16.36 8.46 -20.87
N ARG A 50 -15.54 7.76 -20.05
CA ARG A 50 -14.09 7.62 -20.33
C ARG A 50 -13.79 6.98 -21.69
N ARG A 51 -14.60 6.00 -22.12
CA ARG A 51 -14.63 5.51 -23.50
C ARG A 51 -16.00 5.82 -24.12
N PRO A 52 -16.10 6.80 -25.04
CA PRO A 52 -17.39 7.22 -25.61
C PRO A 52 -18.00 6.18 -26.55
N ALA A 53 -17.25 5.18 -27.00
CA ALA A 53 -17.79 4.06 -27.77
C ALA A 53 -18.64 3.13 -26.87
N SER A 54 -18.02 2.52 -25.85
CA SER A 54 -18.70 1.67 -24.85
C SER A 54 -19.84 2.41 -24.15
N SER A 55 -19.61 3.67 -23.75
CA SER A 55 -20.62 4.46 -23.03
C SER A 55 -21.87 4.73 -23.89
N LYS A 56 -21.72 4.88 -25.22
CA LYS A 56 -22.86 4.96 -26.15
C LYS A 56 -23.60 3.63 -26.28
N ILE A 57 -22.88 2.51 -26.37
CA ILE A 57 -23.48 1.18 -26.47
C ILE A 57 -24.32 0.90 -25.22
N TYR A 58 -23.72 0.99 -24.03
CA TYR A 58 -24.43 0.75 -22.76
C TYR A 58 -25.52 1.80 -22.48
N GLY A 59 -25.28 3.07 -22.81
CA GLY A 59 -26.30 4.13 -22.71
C GLY A 59 -27.51 3.87 -23.63
N SER A 60 -27.28 3.39 -24.85
CA SER A 60 -28.35 3.02 -25.78
C SER A 60 -29.12 1.77 -25.34
N ALA A 61 -28.43 0.78 -24.76
CA ALA A 61 -29.06 -0.40 -24.18
C ALA A 61 -29.91 -0.05 -22.96
N LEU A 62 -29.41 0.81 -22.06
CA LEU A 62 -30.17 1.32 -20.92
C LEU A 62 -31.39 2.13 -21.37
N PHE A 63 -31.24 3.01 -22.36
CA PHE A 63 -32.35 3.75 -22.96
C PHE A 63 -33.40 2.79 -23.55
N PHE A 64 -32.99 1.78 -24.30
CA PHE A 64 -33.90 0.77 -24.85
C PHE A 64 -34.62 0.00 -23.73
N CYS A 65 -33.92 -0.40 -22.67
CA CYS A 65 -34.52 -1.00 -21.47
C CYS A 65 -35.56 -0.07 -20.81
N CYS A 66 -35.29 1.23 -20.69
CA CYS A 66 -36.25 2.20 -20.17
C CYS A 66 -37.48 2.38 -21.08
N VAL A 67 -37.30 2.39 -22.41
CA VAL A 67 -38.44 2.40 -23.35
C VAL A 67 -39.24 1.11 -23.25
N LEU A 68 -38.57 -0.03 -23.14
CA LEU A 68 -39.17 -1.36 -22.98
C LEU A 68 -40.03 -1.44 -21.70
N THR A 69 -39.53 -0.93 -20.57
CA THR A 69 -40.27 -0.92 -19.29
C THR A 69 -41.44 0.06 -19.26
N LEU A 70 -41.40 1.14 -20.05
CA LEU A 70 -42.51 2.09 -20.19
C LEU A 70 -43.61 1.59 -21.14
N VAL A 71 -43.26 0.82 -22.17
CA VAL A 71 -44.22 0.35 -23.20
C VAL A 71 -44.85 -1.00 -22.86
N LEU A 72 -44.16 -1.90 -22.16
CA LEU A 72 -44.69 -3.23 -21.84
C LEU A 72 -45.38 -3.31 -20.47
N PRO A 73 -46.54 -3.98 -20.38
CA PRO A 73 -47.16 -4.30 -19.09
C PRO A 73 -46.23 -5.12 -18.19
N ALA A 74 -46.18 -4.76 -16.90
CA ALA A 74 -45.31 -5.38 -15.89
C ALA A 74 -45.41 -6.92 -15.81
N GLN A 75 -46.55 -7.50 -16.17
CA GLN A 75 -46.75 -8.95 -16.24
C GLN A 75 -45.80 -9.65 -17.23
N TYR A 76 -45.51 -9.03 -18.38
CA TYR A 76 -44.58 -9.58 -19.37
C TYR A 76 -43.13 -9.40 -18.94
N ILE A 77 -42.80 -8.27 -18.29
CA ILE A 77 -41.48 -8.00 -17.73
C ILE A 77 -41.16 -9.01 -16.62
N ALA A 78 -42.10 -9.27 -15.71
CA ALA A 78 -41.95 -10.29 -14.68
C ALA A 78 -41.75 -11.69 -15.28
N LYS A 79 -42.56 -12.09 -16.28
CA LYS A 79 -42.38 -13.36 -16.99
C LYS A 79 -41.00 -13.47 -17.65
N LEU A 80 -40.50 -12.41 -18.26
CA LEU A 80 -39.16 -12.37 -18.86
C LEU A 80 -38.05 -12.53 -17.80
N ILE A 81 -38.16 -11.84 -16.66
CA ILE A 81 -37.19 -11.95 -15.55
C ILE A 81 -37.18 -13.37 -14.98
N TYR A 82 -38.34 -13.98 -14.71
CA TYR A 82 -38.41 -15.37 -14.24
C TYR A 82 -37.92 -16.37 -15.26
N PHE A 83 -38.19 -16.16 -16.55
CA PHE A 83 -37.67 -17.00 -17.63
C PHE A 83 -36.15 -16.93 -17.71
N LEU A 84 -35.57 -15.72 -17.73
CA LEU A 84 -34.12 -15.52 -17.74
C LEU A 84 -33.46 -16.13 -16.48
N GLY A 85 -34.03 -15.88 -15.29
CA GLY A 85 -33.56 -16.50 -14.04
C GLY A 85 -33.59 -18.03 -14.09
N GLY A 86 -34.65 -18.61 -14.67
CA GLY A 86 -34.76 -20.05 -14.91
C GLY A 86 -33.68 -20.57 -15.87
N VAL A 87 -33.42 -19.87 -16.98
CA VAL A 87 -32.34 -20.23 -17.92
C VAL A 87 -30.97 -20.16 -17.25
N PHE A 88 -30.69 -19.09 -16.49
CA PHE A 88 -29.45 -18.95 -15.73
C PHE A 88 -29.26 -20.09 -14.72
N PHE A 89 -30.28 -20.39 -13.92
CA PHE A 89 -30.21 -21.43 -12.89
C PHE A 89 -30.09 -22.84 -13.48
N TRP A 90 -30.89 -23.18 -14.49
CA TRP A 90 -30.96 -24.55 -15.03
C TRP A 90 -29.94 -24.86 -16.13
N HIS A 91 -29.39 -23.86 -16.81
CA HIS A 91 -28.46 -24.08 -17.93
C HIS A 91 -27.08 -23.47 -17.64
N ILE A 92 -27.01 -22.17 -17.29
CA ILE A 92 -25.73 -21.48 -17.14
C ILE A 92 -24.95 -21.97 -15.90
N VAL A 93 -25.61 -22.17 -14.75
CA VAL A 93 -24.94 -22.67 -13.54
C VAL A 93 -24.39 -24.10 -13.71
N PRO A 94 -25.12 -25.10 -14.28
CA PRO A 94 -24.54 -26.40 -14.57
C PRO A 94 -23.39 -26.37 -15.58
N ILE A 95 -23.46 -25.53 -16.62
CA ILE A 95 -22.37 -25.37 -17.60
C ILE A 95 -21.12 -24.80 -16.90
N LEU A 96 -21.27 -23.75 -16.10
CA LEU A 96 -20.18 -23.20 -15.29
C LEU A 96 -19.62 -24.24 -14.31
N GLY A 97 -20.49 -25.06 -13.70
CA GLY A 97 -20.12 -26.15 -12.81
C GLY A 97 -19.32 -27.28 -13.49
N ALA A 98 -19.59 -27.55 -14.76
CA ALA A 98 -18.90 -28.56 -15.56
C ALA A 98 -17.55 -28.09 -16.15
N LEU A 99 -17.34 -26.78 -16.31
CA LEU A 99 -16.07 -26.24 -16.82
C LEU A 99 -14.91 -26.48 -15.83
N PRO A 100 -13.72 -26.90 -16.30
CA PRO A 100 -12.50 -26.93 -15.49
C PRO A 100 -12.15 -25.54 -14.95
N SER A 101 -11.50 -25.48 -13.78
CA SER A 101 -11.10 -24.22 -13.14
C SER A 101 -10.21 -23.34 -14.04
N GLU A 102 -9.39 -23.96 -14.89
CA GLU A 102 -8.52 -23.30 -15.86
C GLU A 102 -9.30 -22.58 -16.96
N ASP A 103 -10.41 -23.16 -17.44
CA ASP A 103 -11.27 -22.55 -18.45
C ASP A 103 -12.22 -21.50 -17.87
N ARG A 104 -12.62 -21.64 -16.59
CA ARG A 104 -13.36 -20.57 -15.89
C ARG A 104 -12.52 -19.29 -15.77
N ALA A 105 -11.22 -19.41 -15.56
CA ALA A 105 -10.29 -18.27 -15.50
C ALA A 105 -10.06 -17.58 -16.86
N ARG A 106 -10.54 -18.16 -17.97
CA ARG A 106 -10.51 -17.57 -19.32
C ARG A 106 -11.78 -16.79 -19.68
N LEU A 107 -12.81 -16.83 -18.82
CA LEU A 107 -14.02 -16.04 -19.04
C LEU A 107 -13.70 -14.55 -18.83
N PRO A 108 -14.06 -13.66 -19.79
CA PRO A 108 -13.80 -12.23 -19.63
C PRO A 108 -14.60 -11.69 -18.44
N PRO A 109 -14.04 -10.74 -17.66
CA PRO A 109 -14.77 -10.09 -16.59
C PRO A 109 -15.99 -9.33 -17.13
N ALA A 110 -16.99 -9.10 -16.28
CA ALA A 110 -18.14 -8.30 -16.67
C ALA A 110 -17.70 -6.88 -17.07
N PHE A 111 -18.18 -6.41 -18.24
CA PHE A 111 -17.78 -5.14 -18.86
C PHE A 111 -16.28 -5.06 -19.22
N ASP A 112 -15.74 -6.12 -19.82
CA ASP A 112 -14.32 -6.22 -20.21
C ASP A 112 -13.84 -5.09 -21.17
N ASP A 113 -14.74 -4.57 -22.01
CA ASP A 113 -14.46 -3.49 -22.97
C ASP A 113 -14.19 -2.12 -22.30
N VAL A 114 -14.60 -1.97 -21.03
CA VAL A 114 -14.43 -0.76 -20.23
C VAL A 114 -13.21 -0.90 -19.32
N PRO A 115 -12.19 -0.03 -19.45
CA PRO A 115 -10.98 -0.10 -18.63
C PRO A 115 -11.24 0.33 -17.19
N THR A 116 -10.51 -0.29 -16.26
CA THR A 116 -10.34 0.19 -14.88
C THR A 116 -9.60 1.53 -14.86
N ASP A 117 -9.59 2.27 -13.74
CA ASP A 117 -8.75 3.49 -13.67
C ASP A 117 -7.26 3.14 -13.71
N ALA A 118 -6.88 1.94 -13.27
CA ALA A 118 -5.52 1.42 -13.39
C ALA A 118 -5.14 1.22 -14.87
N ASP A 119 -5.98 0.52 -15.64
CA ASP A 119 -5.76 0.30 -17.08
C ASP A 119 -5.72 1.63 -17.83
N PHE A 120 -6.65 2.55 -17.53
CA PHE A 120 -6.70 3.87 -18.16
C PHE A 120 -5.49 4.74 -17.78
N ALA A 121 -5.03 4.70 -16.53
CA ALA A 121 -3.82 5.40 -16.12
C ALA A 121 -2.58 4.84 -16.84
N MET A 122 -2.48 3.51 -16.98
CA MET A 122 -1.44 2.85 -17.77
C MET A 122 -1.53 3.20 -19.26
N GLU A 123 -2.73 3.30 -19.83
CA GLU A 123 -2.95 3.74 -21.21
C GLU A 123 -2.43 5.18 -21.41
N VAL A 124 -2.82 6.12 -20.53
CA VAL A 124 -2.37 7.53 -20.59
C VAL A 124 -0.86 7.67 -20.34
N ILE A 125 -0.27 6.87 -19.44
CA ILE A 125 1.18 6.85 -19.20
C ILE A 125 1.90 6.30 -20.43
N SER A 126 1.44 5.20 -21.01
CA SER A 126 2.08 4.60 -22.19
C SER A 126 2.00 5.51 -23.42
N GLN A 127 0.89 6.23 -23.62
CA GLN A 127 0.77 7.26 -24.64
C GLN A 127 1.78 8.41 -24.45
N ARG A 128 2.02 8.86 -23.20
CA ARG A 128 3.04 9.89 -22.90
C ARG A 128 4.45 9.39 -23.17
N ILE A 129 4.78 8.16 -22.76
CA ILE A 129 6.08 7.52 -23.04
C ILE A 129 6.30 7.39 -24.55
N ALA A 130 5.30 6.92 -25.30
CA ALA A 130 5.36 6.81 -26.76
C ALA A 130 5.52 8.16 -27.46
N ALA A 131 4.97 9.23 -26.89
CA ALA A 131 5.15 10.61 -27.35
C ALA A 131 6.46 11.28 -26.86
N GLY A 132 7.32 10.56 -26.11
CA GLY A 132 8.56 11.11 -25.54
C GLY A 132 8.35 12.17 -24.45
N LEU A 133 7.14 12.27 -23.90
CA LEU A 133 6.78 13.22 -22.84
C LEU A 133 7.17 12.66 -21.46
N ASP A 134 7.72 13.52 -20.61
CA ASP A 134 8.07 13.14 -19.23
C ASP A 134 6.82 12.67 -18.45
N VAL A 135 6.95 11.53 -17.79
CA VAL A 135 5.90 10.88 -16.98
C VAL A 135 5.87 11.46 -15.56
N ASN A 136 6.82 12.33 -15.22
CA ASN A 136 6.81 13.06 -13.96
C ASN A 136 5.50 13.86 -13.79
N PRO A 137 4.71 13.65 -12.72
CA PRO A 137 3.48 14.39 -12.51
C PRO A 137 3.81 15.88 -12.38
N SER A 138 3.49 16.63 -13.43
CA SER A 138 3.73 18.07 -13.49
C SER A 138 3.16 18.74 -12.26
N LYS A 139 4.05 19.27 -11.41
CA LYS A 139 3.67 19.95 -10.17
C LYS A 139 2.88 21.18 -10.59
N ARG A 140 1.54 21.09 -10.51
CA ARG A 140 0.61 22.19 -10.78
C ARG A 140 0.88 23.30 -9.77
N ASN A 141 1.84 24.15 -10.13
CA ASN A 141 2.22 25.30 -9.35
C ASN A 141 1.02 26.24 -9.38
N ASN A 142 0.24 26.27 -8.30
CA ASN A 142 -1.02 26.99 -8.22
C ASN A 142 -0.73 28.49 -8.11
N ARG A 143 -0.29 29.08 -9.23
CA ARG A 143 -0.23 30.53 -9.43
C ARG A 143 -1.66 31.04 -9.48
N ASN A 144 -2.20 31.33 -8.31
CA ASN A 144 -3.31 32.25 -8.17
C ASN A 144 -2.83 33.60 -8.73
N THR A 145 -3.15 33.88 -9.99
CA THR A 145 -3.01 35.21 -10.58
C THR A 145 -4.05 36.12 -9.95
N GLY A 146 -3.77 36.55 -8.73
CA GLY A 146 -4.54 37.57 -8.02
C GLY A 146 -4.26 38.92 -8.66
N GLU A 147 -5.12 39.32 -9.58
CA GLU A 147 -5.16 40.66 -10.16
C GLU A 147 -5.37 41.68 -9.03
N ARG A 148 -4.37 42.52 -8.76
CA ARG A 148 -4.38 43.49 -7.66
C ARG A 148 -5.26 44.68 -8.01
N ILE A 149 -6.52 44.66 -7.59
CA ILE A 149 -7.29 45.89 -7.38
C ILE A 149 -7.10 46.30 -5.91
N ASN A 150 -6.50 47.47 -5.70
CA ASN A 150 -6.26 48.04 -4.38
C ASN A 150 -7.55 48.65 -3.83
N THR A 151 -8.06 48.14 -2.71
CA THR A 151 -8.94 48.93 -1.82
C THR A 151 -8.62 48.62 -0.36
N SER A 152 -8.34 49.67 0.40
CA SER A 152 -8.09 49.63 1.84
C SER A 152 -9.37 49.49 2.66
N MET A 153 -9.36 48.70 3.74
CA MET A 153 -9.73 49.17 5.09
C MET A 153 -9.45 48.12 6.17
N SER A 154 -9.54 48.54 7.43
CA SER A 154 -8.83 47.95 8.58
C SER A 154 -9.72 47.15 9.53
N ALA A 155 -9.05 46.47 10.48
CA ALA A 155 -9.51 46.02 11.81
C ALA A 155 -9.91 44.51 11.96
N PRO A 156 -9.76 43.93 13.18
CA PRO A 156 -9.52 42.50 13.35
C PRO A 156 -10.62 41.75 14.14
N SER A 157 -10.60 40.40 14.14
CA SER A 157 -10.61 39.55 15.37
C SER A 157 -10.95 38.04 15.15
N THR A 158 -10.07 37.16 15.66
CA THR A 158 -10.34 35.79 16.19
C THR A 158 -10.91 34.67 15.26
N PRO A 159 -10.86 33.37 15.67
CA PRO A 159 -10.58 32.28 14.71
C PRO A 159 -11.71 31.25 14.57
N GLY A 160 -12.14 30.99 13.34
CA GLY A 160 -13.05 29.89 12.99
C GLY A 160 -12.61 29.22 11.69
N GLY A 161 -11.96 28.06 11.78
CA GLY A 161 -11.27 27.42 10.65
C GLY A 161 -11.30 25.89 10.73
N SER A 162 -12.51 25.34 10.62
CA SER A 162 -12.88 23.94 10.37
C SER A 162 -11.76 22.88 10.36
N LYS A 163 -11.80 21.94 11.32
CA LYS A 163 -11.17 20.63 11.17
C LYS A 163 -11.81 19.90 10.00
N ASN A 164 -11.01 19.50 9.01
CA ASN A 164 -11.43 18.48 8.06
C ASN A 164 -10.29 17.47 7.85
N ASP A 165 -10.06 16.64 8.86
CA ASP A 165 -9.36 15.37 8.69
C ASP A 165 -10.23 14.44 7.84
N LYS A 166 -9.77 14.08 6.64
CA LYS A 166 -9.60 12.67 6.22
C LYS A 166 -9.06 12.56 4.79
N GLY A 167 -7.79 12.22 4.75
CA GLY A 167 -6.96 12.08 3.57
C GLY A 167 -5.54 12.28 4.01
N GLN A 168 -4.93 11.25 4.62
CA GLN A 168 -3.50 11.26 4.88
C GLN A 168 -2.77 11.14 3.54
N ASP A 169 -2.70 12.26 2.82
CA ASP A 169 -1.81 12.41 1.69
C ASP A 169 -0.39 12.31 2.23
N ILE A 170 0.26 11.18 1.95
CA ILE A 170 1.61 10.91 2.44
C ILE A 170 2.52 11.86 1.69
N ASP A 171 3.02 12.88 2.39
CA ASP A 171 3.98 13.85 1.86
C ASP A 171 5.27 13.16 1.38
N TRP A 172 5.26 12.64 0.15
CA TRP A 172 6.41 12.00 -0.50
C TRP A 172 7.63 12.92 -0.57
N LYS A 173 7.39 14.24 -0.57
CA LYS A 173 8.45 15.25 -0.45
C LYS A 173 9.14 15.20 0.91
N LYS A 174 8.40 15.07 2.02
CA LYS A 174 8.96 14.87 3.37
C LYS A 174 9.67 13.52 3.48
N TRP A 175 9.17 12.47 2.82
CA TRP A 175 9.87 11.18 2.74
C TRP A 175 11.21 11.28 2.01
N GLY A 176 11.25 11.90 0.82
CA GLY A 176 12.49 12.09 0.06
C GLY A 176 13.53 12.95 0.81
N GLU A 177 13.07 14.05 1.40
CA GLU A 177 13.91 14.95 2.19
C GLU A 177 14.45 14.26 3.46
N ARG A 178 13.63 13.47 4.16
CA ARG A 178 14.07 12.71 5.34
C ARG A 178 14.95 11.50 4.99
N ALA A 179 14.75 10.87 3.84
CA ALA A 179 15.67 9.85 3.32
C ALA A 179 17.04 10.47 2.99
N ALA A 180 17.09 11.69 2.45
CA ALA A 180 18.33 12.43 2.25
C ALA A 180 19.01 12.81 3.59
N ILE A 181 18.25 13.31 4.57
CA ILE A 181 18.76 13.63 5.92
C ILE A 181 19.27 12.37 6.63
N GLY A 182 18.55 11.25 6.56
CA GLY A 182 18.99 9.98 7.14
C GLY A 182 20.32 9.49 6.54
N LYS A 183 20.49 9.63 5.21
CA LYS A 183 21.77 9.35 4.54
C LYS A 183 22.89 10.29 4.96
N ALA A 184 22.59 11.58 5.18
CA ALA A 184 23.58 12.55 5.67
C ALA A 184 24.14 12.16 7.06
N TRP A 185 23.28 11.79 8.03
CA TRP A 185 23.70 11.34 9.36
C TRP A 185 24.57 10.06 9.32
N VAL A 186 24.27 9.11 8.43
CA VAL A 186 25.10 7.90 8.23
C VAL A 186 26.47 8.25 7.64
N THR A 187 26.53 9.24 6.75
CA THR A 187 27.79 9.70 6.13
C THR A 187 28.65 10.46 7.14
N GLU A 188 28.04 11.29 8.00
CA GLU A 188 28.73 12.06 9.04
C GLU A 188 29.41 11.15 10.09
N ARG A 189 28.80 10.00 10.44
CA ARG A 189 29.46 8.98 11.28
C ARG A 189 30.69 8.34 10.63
N LYS A 190 30.75 8.18 9.30
CA LYS A 190 31.94 7.65 8.60
C LYS A 190 33.10 8.65 8.52
N ILE A 191 32.85 9.96 8.71
CA ILE A 191 33.89 11.00 8.67
C ILE A 191 34.62 11.16 10.02
N GLY A 192 34.03 10.70 11.13
CA GLY A 192 34.62 10.80 12.47
C GLY A 192 35.78 9.84 12.77
N LYS A 193 36.15 8.96 11.83
CA LYS A 193 37.21 7.95 12.02
C LYS A 193 37.83 7.50 10.70
N ASP A 194 38.64 8.37 10.09
CA ASP A 194 39.93 8.03 9.48
C ASP A 194 40.70 9.31 9.11
N SER A 195 42.04 9.22 9.09
CA SER A 195 42.92 10.40 9.07
C SER A 195 43.36 10.81 7.67
N ALA A 196 43.31 12.13 7.42
CA ALA A 196 44.17 12.90 6.52
C ALA A 196 44.54 12.34 5.13
N THR A 197 43.85 12.82 4.09
CA THR A 197 44.54 13.53 2.99
C THR A 197 43.58 14.49 2.27
N ALA A 198 44.08 15.65 1.84
CA ALA A 198 43.25 16.66 1.19
C ALA A 198 43.33 16.58 -0.35
N SER A 199 42.18 16.62 -1.00
CA SER A 199 42.04 17.17 -2.36
C SER A 199 40.65 17.78 -2.53
N ARG A 200 40.60 19.05 -2.92
CA ARG A 200 39.37 19.73 -3.36
C ARG A 200 39.04 19.32 -4.79
N ILE A 201 37.78 19.02 -5.07
CA ILE A 201 36.99 19.50 -6.23
C ILE A 201 35.52 19.11 -5.99
N SER A 202 34.61 19.85 -6.63
CA SER A 202 33.16 19.82 -6.44
C SER A 202 32.45 18.56 -6.92
N ASP A 203 31.14 18.56 -6.65
CA ASP A 203 30.06 17.83 -7.34
C ASP A 203 29.58 16.47 -6.78
N THR A 204 28.29 16.49 -6.40
CA THR A 204 27.38 15.36 -6.14
C THR A 204 27.77 14.37 -5.01
N PRO A 205 26.93 14.21 -3.96
CA PRO A 205 27.09 13.10 -3.02
C PRO A 205 26.70 11.77 -3.69
N GLN A 206 27.67 11.15 -4.34
CA GLN A 206 27.61 9.78 -4.84
C GLN A 206 27.24 8.83 -3.69
N PRO A 207 26.25 7.94 -3.86
CA PRO A 207 25.80 7.08 -2.77
C PRO A 207 26.93 6.11 -2.37
N SER A 208 27.45 6.29 -1.16
CA SER A 208 28.36 5.31 -0.56
C SER A 208 27.65 3.95 -0.43
N ALA A 209 28.40 2.88 -0.65
CA ALA A 209 27.85 1.57 -0.97
C ALA A 209 26.86 1.02 0.10
N ALA A 210 25.84 0.33 -0.39
CA ALA A 210 24.96 -0.57 0.37
C ALA A 210 24.05 0.00 1.49
N THR A 211 23.85 1.32 1.61
CA THR A 211 22.80 1.84 2.52
C THR A 211 21.42 1.77 1.85
N HIS A 212 20.53 0.91 2.34
CA HIS A 212 19.18 0.69 1.80
C HIS A 212 18.09 1.09 2.79
N THR A 213 17.16 1.96 2.38
CA THR A 213 16.07 2.45 3.24
C THR A 213 14.71 2.00 2.70
N PHE A 214 13.90 1.41 3.58
CA PHE A 214 12.60 0.83 3.27
C PHE A 214 11.51 1.47 4.14
N PRO A 215 10.34 1.85 3.59
CA PRO A 215 9.22 2.30 4.40
C PRO A 215 8.60 1.12 5.15
N CYS A 216 8.21 1.33 6.40
CA CYS A 216 7.55 0.31 7.22
C CYS A 216 6.68 0.94 8.31
N GLN A 217 5.76 0.15 8.87
CA GLN A 217 5.01 0.49 10.07
C GLN A 217 5.51 -0.35 11.24
N HIS A 218 6.22 0.27 12.18
CA HIS A 218 6.54 -0.35 13.48
C HIS A 218 5.30 -0.34 14.38
N THR A 219 5.27 -1.23 15.38
CA THR A 219 4.15 -1.32 16.35
C THR A 219 3.80 0.01 17.02
N THR A 220 4.78 0.88 17.25
CA THR A 220 4.56 2.19 17.88
C THR A 220 4.27 3.33 16.88
N ALA A 221 4.82 3.26 15.66
CA ALA A 221 4.73 4.37 14.70
C ALA A 221 5.08 3.95 13.25
N PRO A 222 4.53 4.63 12.22
CA PRO A 222 5.09 4.58 10.88
C PRO A 222 6.50 5.19 10.84
N GLY A 223 7.37 4.67 9.98
CA GLY A 223 8.76 5.11 9.90
C GLY A 223 9.55 4.50 8.74
N LEU A 224 10.87 4.64 8.83
CA LEU A 224 11.82 4.12 7.85
C LEU A 224 12.74 3.12 8.52
N LEU A 225 12.89 1.94 7.91
CA LEU A 225 13.86 0.91 8.27
C LEU A 225 15.07 1.06 7.35
N THR A 226 16.20 1.50 7.89
CA THR A 226 17.46 1.67 7.17
C THR A 226 18.41 0.55 7.50
N LEU A 227 18.85 -0.15 6.47
CA LEU A 227 19.86 -1.19 6.51
C LEU A 227 21.21 -0.55 6.18
N THR A 228 22.11 -0.56 7.16
CA THR A 228 23.52 -0.17 7.02
C THR A 228 24.39 -1.44 6.90
N GLU A 229 25.69 -1.31 6.62
CA GLU A 229 26.63 -2.45 6.58
C GLU A 229 26.81 -3.16 7.94
N THR A 230 26.47 -2.51 9.06
CA THR A 230 26.73 -2.98 10.43
C THR A 230 25.51 -3.06 11.35
N GLU A 231 24.45 -2.28 11.06
CA GLU A 231 23.29 -2.11 11.94
C GLU A 231 21.99 -1.90 11.16
N ILE A 232 20.87 -2.29 11.78
CA ILE A 232 19.50 -2.01 11.34
C ILE A 232 18.96 -0.84 12.17
N LEU A 233 18.57 0.24 11.52
CA LEU A 233 18.09 1.46 12.15
C LEU A 233 16.60 1.66 11.85
N PHE A 234 15.78 1.89 12.87
CA PHE A 234 14.39 2.32 12.69
C PHE A 234 14.19 3.77 13.15
N THR A 235 13.73 4.61 12.22
CA THR A 235 13.45 6.04 12.45
C THR A 235 11.94 6.32 12.30
N PRO A 236 11.21 6.60 13.39
CA PRO A 236 9.80 6.99 13.34
C PRO A 236 9.58 8.28 12.55
N MET A 237 8.45 8.43 11.86
CA MET A 237 8.08 9.68 11.18
C MET A 237 7.93 10.89 12.12
N THR A 238 7.71 10.65 13.41
CA THR A 238 7.62 11.70 14.45
C THR A 238 8.98 12.15 14.99
N SER A 239 10.08 11.47 14.64
CA SER A 239 11.43 11.74 15.15
C SER A 239 12.41 12.04 14.01
N THR A 240 13.46 12.82 14.30
CA THR A 240 14.64 12.97 13.44
C THR A 240 15.77 12.01 13.82
N LYS A 241 15.70 11.38 15.00
CA LYS A 241 16.66 10.39 15.51
C LYS A 241 16.10 8.96 15.37
N PRO A 242 16.92 7.95 15.07
CA PRO A 242 16.50 6.56 15.14
C PRO A 242 16.08 6.23 16.58
N LYS A 243 14.92 5.56 16.73
CA LYS A 243 14.40 5.13 18.04
C LYS A 243 14.98 3.78 18.47
N LEU A 244 15.43 2.99 17.50
CA LEU A 244 15.94 1.64 17.66
C LEU A 244 17.14 1.48 16.72
N SER A 245 18.28 1.03 17.26
CA SER A 245 19.39 0.48 16.47
C SER A 245 19.64 -0.96 16.91
N ILE A 246 19.79 -1.86 15.95
CA ILE A 246 20.08 -3.28 16.18
C ILE A 246 21.39 -3.58 15.41
N PRO A 247 22.53 -3.74 16.10
CA PRO A 247 23.75 -4.25 15.48
C PRO A 247 23.52 -5.64 14.87
N PHE A 248 24.13 -5.93 13.72
CA PHE A 248 24.01 -7.27 13.13
C PHE A 248 24.59 -8.38 14.01
N THR A 249 25.54 -8.08 14.90
CA THR A 249 26.05 -9.02 15.92
C THR A 249 24.92 -9.58 16.78
N ASP A 250 23.91 -8.77 17.08
CA ASP A 250 22.91 -9.06 18.10
C ASP A 250 21.62 -9.66 17.48
N LEU A 251 21.52 -9.62 16.16
CA LEU A 251 20.43 -10.16 15.34
C LEU A 251 20.35 -11.70 15.46
N ARG A 252 19.32 -12.24 16.12
CA ARG A 252 19.14 -13.70 16.32
C ARG A 252 18.18 -14.35 15.33
N GLY A 253 17.25 -13.58 14.75
CA GLY A 253 16.21 -14.14 13.89
C GLY A 253 15.58 -13.10 12.98
N VAL A 254 15.31 -13.46 11.73
CA VAL A 254 14.48 -12.68 10.81
C VAL A 254 13.43 -13.59 10.20
N LYS A 255 12.14 -13.24 10.34
CA LYS A 255 11.01 -14.02 9.85
C LYS A 255 10.08 -13.14 9.03
N LYS A 256 9.66 -13.58 7.84
CA LYS A 256 8.55 -12.94 7.10
C LYS A 256 7.23 -13.28 7.79
N THR A 257 6.35 -12.31 7.95
CA THR A 257 5.12 -12.45 8.75
C THR A 257 3.89 -11.88 8.04
N GLY A 258 2.80 -12.66 8.05
CA GLY A 258 1.45 -12.23 7.66
C GLY A 258 1.21 -11.93 6.19
N LEU A 259 -0.07 -11.68 5.88
CA LEU A 259 -0.56 -11.22 4.58
C LEU A 259 -0.11 -9.76 4.28
N LEU A 260 0.03 -8.93 5.31
CA LEU A 260 0.35 -7.49 5.21
C LEU A 260 1.85 -7.18 5.01
N LYS A 261 2.58 -8.05 4.31
CA LYS A 261 4.02 -7.93 4.02
C LYS A 261 4.88 -7.55 5.25
N GLY A 262 4.65 -8.24 6.37
CA GLY A 262 5.39 -8.01 7.61
C GLY A 262 6.78 -8.66 7.65
N LEU A 263 7.62 -8.12 8.54
CA LEU A 263 8.95 -8.60 8.90
C LEU A 263 9.07 -8.59 10.43
N THR A 264 9.41 -9.72 11.02
CA THR A 264 9.69 -9.85 12.45
C THR A 264 11.18 -10.05 12.65
N ILE A 265 11.78 -9.22 13.48
CA ILE A 265 13.20 -9.22 13.82
C ILE A 265 13.36 -9.61 15.29
N LYS A 266 14.13 -10.66 15.57
CA LYS A 266 14.54 -11.06 16.91
C LYS A 266 15.99 -10.65 17.13
N TRP A 267 16.27 -9.99 18.23
CA TRP A 267 17.61 -9.53 18.59
C TRP A 267 17.82 -9.61 20.11
N MET A 268 19.06 -9.50 20.55
CA MET A 268 19.43 -9.59 21.97
C MET A 268 19.78 -8.19 22.48
N SER A 269 19.06 -7.68 23.48
CA SER A 269 19.42 -6.37 24.06
C SER A 269 20.54 -6.55 25.07
N LEU A 270 21.62 -5.79 24.90
CA LEU A 270 22.73 -5.69 25.85
C LEU A 270 22.45 -4.71 26.99
N GLU A 271 21.38 -3.91 26.91
CA GLU A 271 21.06 -2.88 27.91
C GLU A 271 20.43 -3.45 29.20
N SER A 272 19.84 -4.65 29.14
CA SER A 272 19.11 -5.26 30.27
C SER A 272 19.95 -6.13 31.21
N GLY A 273 21.24 -6.35 30.93
CA GLY A 273 22.16 -7.14 31.78
C GLY A 273 21.95 -8.67 31.72
N GLU A 274 20.71 -9.14 31.70
CA GLU A 274 20.36 -10.46 31.18
C GLU A 274 20.10 -10.35 29.67
N GLY A 275 20.57 -11.34 28.89
CA GLY A 275 20.50 -11.35 27.43
C GLY A 275 19.10 -11.62 26.86
N GLU A 276 18.13 -10.80 27.24
CA GLU A 276 16.73 -10.94 26.85
C GLU A 276 16.56 -10.80 25.34
N ILE A 277 15.87 -11.78 24.73
CA ILE A 277 15.61 -11.82 23.30
C ILE A 277 14.38 -10.95 23.01
N GLN A 278 14.62 -9.70 22.62
CA GLN A 278 13.58 -8.79 22.18
C GLN A 278 13.10 -9.14 20.78
N GLN A 279 11.81 -8.95 20.52
CA GLN A 279 11.17 -9.21 19.24
C GLN A 279 10.46 -7.96 18.74
N GLU A 280 10.91 -7.47 17.59
CA GLU A 280 10.36 -6.29 16.93
C GLU A 280 9.56 -6.69 15.68
N VAL A 281 8.40 -6.07 15.51
CA VAL A 281 7.47 -6.37 14.42
C VAL A 281 7.25 -5.13 13.55
N PHE A 282 7.59 -5.29 12.27
CA PHE A 282 7.39 -4.29 11.23
C PHE A 282 6.32 -4.80 10.27
N LEU A 283 5.26 -4.02 10.08
CA LEU A 283 4.19 -4.26 9.12
C LEU A 283 4.42 -3.42 7.85
N TRP A 284 3.75 -3.76 6.75
CA TRP A 284 3.76 -2.96 5.51
C TRP A 284 5.17 -2.63 4.99
N VAL A 285 6.10 -3.59 5.06
CA VAL A 285 7.50 -3.35 4.69
C VAL A 285 7.62 -3.25 3.17
N GLY A 286 7.85 -2.04 2.67
CA GLY A 286 8.21 -1.82 1.26
C GLY A 286 9.48 -2.59 0.94
N GLY A 287 9.51 -3.34 -0.18
CA GLY A 287 10.66 -4.18 -0.52
C GLY A 287 10.93 -5.32 0.48
N ARG A 288 9.93 -5.82 1.24
CA ARG A 288 10.05 -6.92 2.23
C ARG A 288 11.00 -8.05 1.80
N ASP A 289 10.85 -8.53 0.57
CA ASP A 289 11.62 -9.67 0.09
C ASP A 289 13.08 -9.31 -0.23
N GLU A 290 13.34 -8.07 -0.62
CA GLU A 290 14.67 -7.52 -0.87
C GLU A 290 15.43 -7.29 0.45
N ILE A 291 14.79 -6.65 1.45
CA ILE A 291 15.40 -6.47 2.78
C ILE A 291 15.64 -7.83 3.47
N PHE A 292 14.70 -8.78 3.36
CA PHE A 292 14.88 -10.12 3.90
C PHE A 292 16.03 -10.87 3.20
N ALA A 293 16.11 -10.79 1.86
CA ALA A 293 17.20 -11.40 1.10
C ALA A 293 18.57 -10.81 1.48
N ARG A 294 18.66 -9.49 1.75
CA ARG A 294 19.90 -8.89 2.27
C ARG A 294 20.22 -9.35 3.70
N LEU A 295 19.24 -9.32 4.61
CA LEU A 295 19.44 -9.74 6.01
C LEU A 295 19.93 -11.20 6.15
N ILE A 296 19.50 -12.09 5.24
CA ILE A 296 20.01 -13.47 5.20
C ILE A 296 21.31 -13.57 4.39
N GLY A 297 21.42 -12.88 3.26
CA GLY A 297 22.57 -12.92 2.36
C GLY A 297 23.87 -12.40 2.96
N THR A 298 23.81 -11.41 3.88
CA THR A 298 25.00 -10.85 4.52
C THR A 298 25.75 -11.86 5.40
N ASP A 299 25.09 -12.91 5.92
CA ASP A 299 25.74 -13.90 6.80
C ASP A 299 25.14 -15.32 6.69
N VAL A 300 25.19 -15.89 5.48
CA VAL A 300 24.65 -17.24 5.16
C VAL A 300 25.17 -18.33 6.13
N LYS A 301 26.40 -18.20 6.65
CA LYS A 301 27.00 -19.17 7.58
C LYS A 301 26.32 -19.19 8.95
N ARG A 302 25.78 -18.06 9.41
CA ARG A 302 25.08 -17.96 10.70
C ARG A 302 23.71 -18.62 10.67
N TRP A 303 22.99 -18.51 9.55
CA TRP A 303 21.64 -19.04 9.41
C TRP A 303 21.59 -20.57 9.23
N MET A 304 22.71 -21.22 8.87
CA MET A 304 22.80 -22.69 8.74
C MET A 304 23.18 -23.45 10.03
N LYS A 305 23.29 -22.76 11.18
CA LYS A 305 23.63 -23.36 12.48
C LYS A 305 22.50 -23.27 13.52
N ALA A 306 21.26 -23.03 13.07
CA ALA A 306 20.05 -22.93 13.89
C ALA A 306 19.11 -24.11 13.63
#